data_AF-A0A1H6J1S1-F1
#
_entry.id   AF-A0A1H6J1S1-F1
#
_cell.length_a   1.000
_cell.length_b   1.000
_cell.length_c   1.000
_cell.angle_alpha   90.00
_cell.angle_beta   90.00
_cell.angle_gamma   90.00
#
_symmetry.space_group_name_H-M   'P 1'
#
loop_
_entity.id
_entity.type
_entity.pdbx_description
1 polymer ?
#
loop_
_entity_poly.entity_id
_entity_poly.type
_entity_poly.pdbx_seq_one_letter_code
_entity_poly.pdbx_strand_id
1 'polypeptide(L)'
;MPYLPWAKIKGTRYHWDEKQGSDIKGTIFGVKVDLTPSIDVEFGTEKSNIADRASYMRLTTQFPLKDNESFTNFSIDSKPFRNAGIVNLTDLNPVERSNKIRVEKVSAGSKIILGAYNATTVGANCMLYNASGVAVKGGSGITTTNGRVNLPYVKLSKNSLYYSVCKDGSYVDEATGITTNAPTLRSAVVYSGGDLVLVASPLSEIAYRMANTAAGNLSVIKEKIAAANDTVAAAFGLGNTDVIATIPTDLNIAVAQNDNSGRFGLILATISQMSENSADTSPNATIQALINDLEGMDGSRQSTIEGRKVGTQTVNVMTAIDNLKTSGGNNNTDNGAASGNTGAAGSATGEGSIMGNLAILKISLYDGTNGAPTAQDYIYAGVTGVSNLAEVNARVALAIPAKSDTTSEIQILVNNAPGVATTAHSTLTTNLASVMANGTSTATITMQAKDASGNNLTTGGLTVTMSAKNGSFATLSSVSDNDDGTYTATITAGKVVEKVTVSAAFGGSNVDDTVDVNFITLITISP
;
A
#
# COMPACT_ATOMS: atom_id res chain seq x y z
N MET A 1 -65.00 -4.82 34.54
CA MET A 1 -64.85 -4.17 35.86
C MET A 1 -66.17 -4.34 36.62
N PRO A 2 -66.20 -4.44 37.96
CA PRO A 2 -67.42 -4.81 38.70
C PRO A 2 -68.67 -3.97 38.36
N TYR A 3 -68.49 -2.68 38.07
CA TYR A 3 -69.58 -1.76 37.71
C TYR A 3 -69.60 -1.36 36.22
N LEU A 4 -68.63 -1.83 35.42
CA LEU A 4 -68.53 -1.62 33.97
C LEU A 4 -68.22 -2.98 33.32
N PRO A 5 -69.25 -3.83 33.10
CA PRO A 5 -69.05 -5.17 32.55
C PRO A 5 -68.52 -5.15 31.11
N TRP A 6 -68.76 -4.04 30.40
CA TRP A 6 -68.29 -3.77 29.04
C TRP A 6 -66.83 -3.27 28.97
N ALA A 7 -66.17 -3.04 30.12
CA ALA A 7 -64.77 -2.57 30.17
C ALA A 7 -63.85 -3.58 30.88
N LYS A 8 -62.70 -3.83 30.28
CA LYS A 8 -61.66 -4.75 30.77
C LYS A 8 -60.30 -4.04 30.78
N ILE A 9 -59.58 -4.15 31.89
CA ILE A 9 -58.17 -3.76 31.95
C ILE A 9 -57.33 -4.98 31.59
N LYS A 10 -56.40 -4.81 30.64
CA LYS A 10 -55.45 -5.83 30.23
C LYS A 10 -54.04 -5.43 30.64
N GLY A 11 -53.37 -6.35 31.33
CA GLY A 11 -51.96 -6.26 31.66
C GLY A 11 -51.28 -7.54 31.20
N THR A 12 -50.34 -7.44 30.26
CA THR A 12 -49.56 -8.57 29.79
C THR A 12 -48.09 -8.28 30.04
N ARG A 13 -47.44 -9.17 30.78
CA ARG A 13 -45.97 -9.18 30.87
C ARG A 13 -45.46 -10.30 29.99
N TYR A 14 -44.46 -10.00 29.17
CA TYR A 14 -43.80 -10.98 28.35
C TYR A 14 -42.31 -11.01 28.64
N HIS A 15 -41.70 -12.15 28.35
CA HIS A 15 -40.28 -12.41 28.46
C HIS A 15 -39.88 -13.42 27.38
N TRP A 16 -38.75 -13.18 26.74
CA TRP A 16 -38.12 -14.08 25.78
C TRP A 16 -36.66 -14.23 26.14
N ASP A 17 -36.24 -15.49 26.33
CA ASP A 17 -34.83 -15.87 26.48
C ASP A 17 -34.12 -15.69 25.13
N GLU A 18 -33.18 -14.76 25.05
CA GLU A 18 -32.36 -14.59 23.85
C GLU A 18 -31.19 -15.59 23.84
N LYS A 19 -30.83 -16.10 22.66
CA LYS A 19 -29.59 -16.86 22.49
C LYS A 19 -28.40 -15.92 22.27
N GLN A 20 -28.60 -14.74 21.69
CA GLN A 20 -27.59 -13.70 21.55
C GLN A 20 -28.11 -12.33 22.00
N GLY A 21 -27.73 -11.89 23.21
CA GLY A 21 -28.08 -10.56 23.71
C GLY A 21 -28.50 -10.55 25.17
N SER A 22 -29.47 -9.70 25.49
CA SER A 22 -30.04 -9.60 26.84
C SER A 22 -31.54 -9.82 26.72
N ASP A 23 -32.08 -10.74 27.50
CA ASP A 23 -33.49 -11.13 27.45
C ASP A 23 -34.45 -9.97 27.20
N ILE A 24 -35.34 -10.17 26.25
CA ILE A 24 -36.37 -9.18 25.94
C ILE A 24 -37.46 -9.33 26.98
N LYS A 25 -37.76 -8.23 27.67
CA LYS A 25 -38.88 -8.15 28.62
C LYS A 25 -39.66 -6.88 28.39
N GLY A 26 -40.97 -7.00 28.49
CA GLY A 26 -41.85 -5.87 28.29
C GLY A 26 -43.22 -6.08 28.89
N THR A 27 -43.95 -4.98 28.93
CA THR A 27 -45.27 -4.88 29.51
C THR A 27 -46.18 -4.18 28.53
N ILE A 28 -47.34 -4.79 28.29
CA ILE A 28 -48.46 -4.19 27.58
C ILE A 28 -49.51 -3.87 28.63
N PHE A 29 -49.98 -2.62 28.62
CA PHE A 29 -51.09 -2.18 29.44
C PHE A 29 -52.14 -1.53 28.54
N GLY A 30 -53.38 -2.01 28.63
CA GLY A 30 -54.47 -1.51 27.79
C GLY A 30 -55.82 -1.57 28.47
N VAL A 31 -56.75 -0.79 27.95
CA VAL A 31 -58.17 -0.81 28.31
C VAL A 31 -58.93 -1.26 27.07
N LYS A 32 -59.61 -2.41 27.19
CA LYS A 32 -60.52 -2.95 26.18
C LYS A 32 -61.95 -2.55 26.54
N VAL A 33 -62.67 -2.03 25.55
CA VAL A 33 -64.05 -1.61 25.62
C VAL A 33 -64.84 -2.45 24.61
N ASP A 34 -65.73 -3.28 25.12
CA ASP A 34 -66.67 -4.06 24.33
C ASP A 34 -67.84 -3.12 23.95
N LEU A 35 -67.86 -2.66 22.70
CA LEU A 35 -68.88 -1.71 22.19
C LEU A 35 -70.19 -2.41 21.80
N THR A 36 -70.08 -3.68 21.41
CA THR A 36 -71.17 -4.64 21.19
C THR A 36 -70.59 -6.04 21.48
N PRO A 37 -71.39 -7.11 21.56
CA PRO A 37 -70.85 -8.47 21.68
C PRO A 37 -69.91 -8.88 20.54
N SER A 38 -69.99 -8.22 19.38
CA SER A 38 -69.21 -8.53 18.18
C SER A 38 -68.12 -7.50 17.87
N ILE A 39 -68.05 -6.38 18.58
CA ILE A 39 -67.07 -5.32 18.33
C ILE A 39 -66.44 -4.89 19.63
N ASP A 40 -65.12 -4.92 19.68
CA ASP A 40 -64.35 -4.34 20.76
C ASP A 40 -63.23 -3.45 20.27
N VAL A 41 -62.93 -2.42 21.06
CA VAL A 41 -61.80 -1.52 20.83
C VAL A 41 -60.90 -1.55 22.06
N GLU A 42 -59.61 -1.72 21.83
CA GLU A 42 -58.59 -1.69 22.87
C GLU A 42 -57.60 -0.57 22.59
N PHE A 43 -57.35 0.24 23.62
CA PHE A 43 -56.32 1.28 23.60
C PHE A 43 -55.29 0.95 24.65
N GLY A 44 -54.02 1.11 24.34
CA GLY A 44 -52.98 0.79 25.29
C GLY A 44 -51.60 1.30 24.93
N THR A 45 -50.65 0.96 25.78
CA THR A 45 -49.24 1.21 25.57
C THR A 45 -48.45 -0.08 25.73
N GLU A 46 -47.42 -0.23 24.93
CA GLU A 46 -46.43 -1.29 25.04
C GLU A 46 -45.08 -0.63 25.34
N LYS A 47 -44.38 -1.13 26.36
CA LYS A 47 -43.00 -0.74 26.66
C LYS A 47 -42.17 -2.01 26.80
N SER A 48 -40.99 -2.00 26.19
CA SER A 48 -39.98 -3.04 26.37
C SER A 48 -38.64 -2.44 26.77
N ASN A 49 -37.68 -3.28 27.10
CA ASN A 49 -36.28 -2.90 27.28
C ASN A 49 -35.52 -2.67 25.95
N ILE A 50 -36.13 -2.98 24.80
CA ILE A 50 -35.49 -2.89 23.47
C ILE A 50 -36.14 -1.86 22.53
N ALA A 51 -37.31 -1.33 22.90
CA ALA A 51 -38.05 -0.37 22.11
C ALA A 51 -38.75 0.63 23.02
N ASP A 52 -38.78 1.88 22.57
CA ASP A 52 -39.47 2.97 23.25
C ASP A 52 -40.96 2.65 23.40
N ARG A 53 -41.58 3.32 24.38
CA ARG A 53 -42.98 3.13 24.69
C ARG A 53 -43.84 3.55 23.50
N ALA A 54 -44.57 2.61 22.92
CA ALA A 54 -45.49 2.85 21.82
C ALA A 54 -46.93 2.80 22.32
N SER A 55 -47.78 3.70 21.82
CA SER A 55 -49.24 3.63 22.03
C SER A 55 -49.89 2.91 20.86
N TYR A 56 -50.92 2.12 21.12
CA TYR A 56 -51.65 1.40 20.08
C TYR A 56 -53.17 1.51 20.28
N MET A 57 -53.89 1.31 19.17
CA MET A 57 -55.33 1.09 19.13
C MET A 57 -55.58 -0.19 18.34
N ARG A 58 -56.41 -1.09 18.87
CA ARG A 58 -56.83 -2.34 18.23
C ARG A 58 -58.34 -2.38 18.15
N LEU A 59 -58.87 -2.51 16.93
CA LEU A 59 -60.28 -2.80 16.67
C LEU A 59 -60.42 -4.28 16.36
N THR A 60 -61.28 -4.98 17.10
CA THR A 60 -61.60 -6.39 16.88
C THR A 60 -63.07 -6.49 16.46
N THR A 61 -63.34 -7.27 15.42
CA THR A 61 -64.70 -7.60 14.98
C THR A 61 -64.86 -9.12 14.93
N GLN A 62 -65.95 -9.63 15.50
CA GLN A 62 -66.29 -11.04 15.54
C GLN A 62 -67.53 -11.29 14.68
N PHE A 63 -67.41 -12.19 13.70
CA PHE A 63 -68.51 -12.56 12.80
C PHE A 63 -69.05 -13.93 13.21
N PRO A 64 -70.29 -14.03 13.71
CA PRO A 64 -70.90 -15.32 13.98
C PRO A 64 -71.29 -15.98 12.65
N LEU A 65 -70.72 -17.15 12.36
CA LEU A 65 -71.15 -18.00 11.25
C LEU A 65 -72.07 -19.08 11.82
N LYS A 66 -73.35 -19.05 11.46
CA LYS A 66 -74.26 -20.20 11.57
C LYS A 66 -74.31 -20.91 10.23
N ASP A 67 -74.46 -22.22 10.23
CA ASP A 67 -74.70 -22.98 9.00
C ASP A 67 -75.94 -22.42 8.29
N ASN A 68 -75.78 -22.03 7.01
CA ASN A 68 -76.77 -21.49 6.08
C ASN A 68 -77.21 -20.00 6.18
N GLU A 69 -76.44 -19.08 6.77
CA GLU A 69 -76.68 -17.63 6.58
C GLU A 69 -75.76 -16.97 5.53
N SER A 70 -76.32 -16.09 4.70
CA SER A 70 -75.56 -15.35 3.68
C SER A 70 -74.68 -14.26 4.30
N PHE A 71 -73.50 -14.01 3.71
CA PHE A 71 -72.50 -13.01 4.13
C PHE A 71 -73.01 -11.54 4.15
N THR A 72 -74.27 -11.28 3.83
CA THR A 72 -74.84 -9.92 3.75
C THR A 72 -75.83 -9.61 4.86
N ASN A 73 -76.13 -10.55 5.77
CA ASN A 73 -77.15 -10.36 6.81
C ASN A 73 -76.56 -10.27 8.24
N PHE A 74 -75.43 -9.56 8.39
CA PHE A 74 -74.82 -9.33 9.69
C PHE A 74 -75.55 -8.22 10.45
N SER A 75 -76.55 -8.58 11.26
CA SER A 75 -77.02 -7.67 12.31
C SER A 75 -75.97 -7.62 13.42
N ILE A 76 -75.08 -6.62 13.37
CA ILE A 76 -74.23 -6.25 14.50
C ILE A 76 -75.19 -5.67 15.56
N ASP A 77 -75.43 -6.45 16.63
CA ASP A 77 -76.44 -6.28 17.68
C ASP A 77 -76.99 -4.85 17.89
N SER A 78 -78.31 -4.71 18.05
CA SER A 78 -79.00 -3.43 18.20
C SER A 78 -78.83 -2.78 19.57
N LYS A 79 -78.07 -3.42 20.48
CA LYS A 79 -77.84 -2.94 21.85
C LYS A 79 -76.35 -2.75 22.13
N PRO A 80 -75.91 -1.54 22.53
CA PRO A 80 -74.50 -1.26 22.78
C PRO A 80 -73.96 -1.96 24.05
N PHE A 81 -74.79 -2.28 25.05
CA PHE A 81 -74.32 -2.94 26.29
C PHE A 81 -75.38 -3.90 26.85
N ARG A 82 -75.06 -5.19 27.06
CA ARG A 82 -75.94 -6.15 27.77
C ARG A 82 -75.36 -6.58 29.11
N ASN A 83 -76.26 -6.85 30.06
CA ASN A 83 -75.94 -7.20 31.46
C ASN A 83 -75.31 -8.61 31.56
N ALA A 84 -74.22 -8.75 32.32
CA ALA A 84 -73.28 -9.87 32.30
C ALA A 84 -73.72 -11.11 33.14
N GLY A 85 -74.96 -11.57 32.95
CA GLY A 85 -75.54 -12.66 33.76
C GLY A 85 -75.89 -13.95 33.01
N ILE A 86 -75.67 -14.05 31.69
CA ILE A 86 -76.09 -15.22 30.90
C ILE A 86 -74.95 -15.63 29.97
N VAL A 87 -74.56 -16.91 30.03
CA VAL A 87 -73.56 -17.55 29.17
C VAL A 87 -73.89 -17.24 27.71
N ASN A 88 -73.02 -16.48 27.07
CA ASN A 88 -73.13 -16.01 25.68
C ASN A 88 -71.91 -16.50 24.90
N LEU A 89 -71.91 -16.28 23.58
CA LEU A 89 -70.86 -16.62 22.59
C LEU A 89 -69.39 -16.33 22.99
N THR A 90 -69.13 -15.72 24.14
CA THR A 90 -67.83 -15.63 24.81
C THR A 90 -67.13 -16.98 25.06
N ASP A 91 -67.85 -18.11 25.03
CA ASP A 91 -67.25 -19.46 25.15
C ASP A 91 -66.48 -19.88 23.88
N LEU A 92 -66.64 -19.17 22.77
CA LEU A 92 -65.91 -19.37 21.51
C LEU A 92 -64.86 -18.27 21.26
N ASN A 93 -64.46 -17.53 22.30
CA ASN A 93 -63.41 -16.53 22.15
C ASN A 93 -62.11 -17.19 21.63
N PRO A 94 -61.44 -16.57 20.64
CA PRO A 94 -60.13 -17.05 20.23
C PRO A 94 -59.18 -17.02 21.42
N VAL A 95 -58.32 -18.04 21.51
CA VAL A 95 -57.32 -18.16 22.57
C VAL A 95 -56.50 -16.86 22.65
N GLU A 96 -56.46 -16.26 23.84
CA GLU A 96 -55.67 -15.04 24.06
C GLU A 96 -54.18 -15.38 24.06
N ARG A 97 -53.55 -15.27 22.89
CA ARG A 97 -52.11 -15.46 22.70
C ARG A 97 -51.54 -14.48 21.68
N SER A 98 -50.23 -14.29 21.69
CA SER A 98 -49.54 -13.62 20.56
C SER A 98 -49.47 -14.58 19.37
N ASN A 99 -50.14 -14.25 18.27
CA ASN A 99 -49.98 -14.96 17.00
C ASN A 99 -48.84 -14.40 16.13
N LYS A 100 -48.12 -13.39 16.62
CA LYS A 100 -46.91 -12.88 15.96
C LYS A 100 -45.73 -13.78 16.36
N ILE A 101 -45.08 -14.38 15.37
CA ILE A 101 -43.77 -15.02 15.54
C ILE A 101 -42.75 -13.89 15.65
N ARG A 102 -42.13 -13.73 16.82
CA ARG A 102 -40.94 -12.89 16.95
C ARG A 102 -39.74 -13.75 16.57
N VAL A 103 -38.99 -13.31 15.56
CA VAL A 103 -37.75 -13.95 15.15
C VAL A 103 -36.58 -13.10 15.61
N GLU A 104 -35.63 -13.74 16.29
CA GLU A 104 -34.29 -13.18 16.48
C GLU A 104 -33.64 -13.13 15.10
N LYS A 105 -33.49 -11.92 14.53
CA LYS A 105 -32.77 -11.72 13.28
C LYS A 105 -31.37 -11.24 13.61
N VAL A 106 -30.39 -12.10 13.40
CA VAL A 106 -28.98 -11.71 13.36
C VAL A 106 -28.84 -10.73 12.19
N SER A 107 -28.71 -9.42 12.46
CA SER A 107 -28.20 -8.52 11.43
C SER A 107 -26.81 -9.01 11.09
N ALA A 108 -26.52 -9.29 9.82
CA ALA A 108 -25.18 -9.68 9.36
C ALA A 108 -24.16 -8.63 9.83
N GLY A 109 -23.55 -8.86 10.99
CA GLY A 109 -22.38 -8.09 11.41
C GLY A 109 -21.22 -8.49 10.52
N SER A 110 -20.31 -7.56 10.31
CA SER A 110 -19.11 -7.80 9.50
C SER A 110 -18.34 -8.97 10.08
N LYS A 111 -17.83 -9.86 9.23
CA LYS A 111 -16.88 -10.88 9.68
C LYS A 111 -15.55 -10.19 9.92
N ILE A 112 -15.07 -10.23 11.16
CA ILE A 112 -13.77 -9.67 11.50
C ILE A 112 -12.78 -10.81 11.74
N ILE A 113 -11.62 -10.71 11.11
CA ILE A 113 -10.48 -11.58 11.39
C ILE A 113 -9.41 -10.69 12.01
N LEU A 114 -9.11 -10.92 13.28
CA LEU A 114 -7.91 -10.38 13.92
C LEU A 114 -6.82 -11.45 13.87
N GLY A 115 -5.56 -11.06 13.80
CA GLY A 115 -4.48 -12.01 14.03
C GLY A 115 -3.15 -11.36 14.28
N ALA A 116 -2.27 -12.09 14.96
CA ALA A 116 -0.91 -11.68 15.25
C ALA A 116 0.06 -12.52 14.42
N TYR A 117 0.91 -11.86 13.63
CA TYR A 117 1.72 -12.47 12.60
C TYR A 117 3.16 -11.95 12.69
N ASN A 118 3.95 -12.67 13.48
CA ASN A 118 5.41 -12.70 13.38
C ASN A 118 5.92 -14.12 13.09
N ALA A 119 5.00 -15.05 12.77
CA ALA A 119 5.14 -16.49 12.47
C ALA A 119 3.93 -17.29 13.03
N THR A 120 2.69 -16.91 12.67
CA THR A 120 1.45 -17.43 13.30
C THR A 120 1.52 -17.45 14.84
N THR A 121 1.47 -16.28 15.48
CA THR A 121 1.60 -16.20 16.94
C THR A 121 0.46 -16.95 17.63
N VAL A 122 0.76 -17.86 18.55
CA VAL A 122 -0.20 -18.68 19.29
C VAL A 122 -0.38 -18.14 20.72
N GLY A 123 -1.62 -18.07 21.20
CA GLY A 123 -1.92 -17.64 22.57
C GLY A 123 -1.88 -16.13 22.82
N ALA A 124 -1.77 -15.32 21.76
CA ALA A 124 -1.84 -13.87 21.87
C ALA A 124 -3.28 -13.41 22.11
N ASN A 125 -3.49 -12.53 23.08
CA ASN A 125 -4.77 -11.90 23.33
C ASN A 125 -4.93 -10.67 22.43
N CYS A 126 -5.82 -10.77 21.45
CA CYS A 126 -6.13 -9.73 20.49
C CYS A 126 -7.46 -9.06 20.82
N MET A 127 -7.45 -7.74 20.93
CA MET A 127 -8.63 -6.93 21.27
C MET A 127 -8.77 -5.73 20.33
N LEU A 128 -9.98 -5.53 19.82
CA LEU A 128 -10.37 -4.45 18.93
C LEU A 128 -10.89 -3.24 19.71
N TYR A 129 -10.42 -2.07 19.35
CA TYR A 129 -10.80 -0.79 19.92
C TYR A 129 -11.38 0.13 18.86
N ASN A 130 -12.29 1.02 19.27
CA ASN A 130 -12.87 2.05 18.40
C ASN A 130 -12.10 3.38 18.49
N ALA A 131 -12.55 4.38 17.73
CA ALA A 131 -11.98 5.73 17.71
C ALA A 131 -12.01 6.48 19.07
N SER A 132 -12.75 5.98 20.06
CA SER A 132 -12.79 6.52 21.42
C SER A 132 -11.86 5.77 22.39
N GLY A 133 -11.09 4.79 21.90
CA GLY A 133 -10.23 3.95 22.73
C GLY A 133 -11.01 2.94 23.57
N VAL A 134 -12.28 2.68 23.24
CA VAL A 134 -13.14 1.74 23.96
C VAL A 134 -13.12 0.40 23.23
N ALA A 135 -12.98 -0.68 24.01
CA ALA A 135 -13.02 -2.04 23.48
C ALA A 135 -14.38 -2.32 22.81
N VAL A 136 -14.35 -2.85 21.59
CA VAL A 136 -15.54 -3.20 20.84
C VAL A 136 -16.16 -4.46 21.43
N LYS A 137 -17.47 -4.45 21.69
CA LYS A 137 -18.18 -5.62 22.23
C LYS A 137 -18.07 -6.80 21.27
N GLY A 138 -17.64 -7.96 21.77
CA GLY A 138 -17.35 -9.14 20.96
C GLY A 138 -16.08 -9.02 20.11
N GLY A 139 -15.31 -7.94 20.28
CA GLY A 139 -14.11 -7.60 19.53
C GLY A 139 -12.82 -8.22 20.09
N SER A 140 -12.88 -9.32 20.84
CA SER A 140 -11.70 -9.88 21.52
C SER A 140 -11.61 -11.40 21.41
N GLY A 141 -10.40 -11.93 21.34
CA GLY A 141 -10.15 -13.37 21.46
C GLY A 141 -8.66 -13.72 21.52
N ILE A 142 -8.38 -15.01 21.58
CA ILE A 142 -7.01 -15.54 21.72
C ILE A 142 -6.62 -16.24 20.42
N THR A 143 -5.43 -15.95 19.90
CA THR A 143 -4.95 -16.57 18.66
C THR A 143 -4.75 -18.07 18.82
N THR A 144 -5.23 -18.82 17.82
CA THR A 144 -5.02 -20.27 17.74
C THR A 144 -3.75 -20.61 16.96
N THR A 145 -3.52 -21.90 16.64
CA THR A 145 -2.34 -22.37 15.89
C THR A 145 -2.16 -21.73 14.51
N ASN A 146 -3.20 -21.11 13.96
CA ASN A 146 -3.13 -20.39 12.67
C ASN A 146 -2.87 -18.87 12.82
N GLY A 147 -2.61 -18.39 14.05
CA GLY A 147 -2.40 -16.98 14.36
C GLY A 147 -3.65 -16.10 14.31
N ARG A 148 -4.85 -16.69 14.15
CA ARG A 148 -6.11 -15.97 13.92
C ARG A 148 -7.06 -16.03 15.11
N VAL A 149 -7.86 -14.98 15.18
CA VAL A 149 -9.10 -14.87 15.95
C VAL A 149 -10.21 -14.49 14.97
N ASN A 150 -11.16 -15.39 14.76
CA ASN A 150 -12.35 -15.10 13.97
C ASN A 150 -13.43 -14.55 14.89
N LEU A 151 -13.87 -13.32 14.65
CA LEU A 151 -14.85 -12.61 15.43
C LEU A 151 -16.09 -12.39 14.57
N PRO A 152 -17.02 -13.36 14.56
CA PRO A 152 -18.25 -13.20 13.80
C PRO A 152 -19.15 -12.18 14.51
N TYR A 153 -19.88 -11.38 13.73
CA TYR A 153 -20.98 -10.51 14.20
C TYR A 153 -20.57 -9.27 15.02
N VAL A 154 -19.40 -8.69 14.76
CA VAL A 154 -19.00 -7.42 15.38
C VAL A 154 -19.64 -6.25 14.62
N LYS A 155 -20.25 -5.31 15.36
CA LYS A 155 -20.86 -4.10 14.78
C LYS A 155 -19.83 -2.99 14.66
N LEU A 156 -19.58 -2.55 13.42
CA LEU A 156 -18.67 -1.46 13.10
C LEU A 156 -19.40 -0.31 12.39
N SER A 157 -18.92 0.91 12.65
CA SER A 157 -19.38 2.13 11.98
C SER A 157 -18.41 2.51 10.87
N LYS A 158 -18.91 2.79 9.67
CA LYS A 158 -18.08 3.27 8.56
C LYS A 158 -17.39 4.59 8.91
N ASN A 159 -16.28 4.87 8.21
CA ASN A 159 -15.46 6.07 8.36
C ASN A 159 -14.97 6.33 9.80
N SER A 160 -14.85 5.26 10.59
CA SER A 160 -14.36 5.30 11.98
C SER A 160 -13.05 4.54 12.09
N LEU A 161 -12.15 5.05 12.95
CA LEU A 161 -10.92 4.34 13.27
C LEU A 161 -11.25 3.10 14.08
N TYR A 162 -10.66 1.98 13.68
CA TYR A 162 -10.56 0.78 14.50
C TYR A 162 -9.12 0.34 14.54
N TYR A 163 -8.68 -0.13 15.71
CA TYR A 163 -7.35 -0.70 15.87
C TYR A 163 -7.38 -1.92 16.76
N SER A 164 -6.62 -2.94 16.40
CA SER A 164 -6.40 -4.12 17.22
C SER A 164 -5.12 -3.96 18.03
N VAL A 165 -5.15 -4.45 19.25
CA VAL A 165 -3.96 -4.64 20.09
C VAL A 165 -3.86 -6.13 20.38
N CYS A 166 -2.78 -6.76 19.91
CA CYS A 166 -2.44 -8.14 20.23
C CYS A 166 -1.24 -8.14 21.19
N LYS A 167 -1.38 -8.81 22.32
CA LYS A 167 -0.34 -8.92 23.35
C LYS A 167 -0.22 -10.35 23.83
N ASP A 168 0.90 -10.65 24.48
CA ASP A 168 1.22 -11.99 24.99
C ASP A 168 1.30 -13.03 23.84
N GLY A 169 1.46 -14.30 24.19
CA GLY A 169 1.61 -15.39 23.22
C GLY A 169 3.05 -15.59 22.75
N SER A 170 3.25 -16.63 21.95
CA SER A 170 4.55 -17.04 21.43
C SER A 170 4.49 -17.33 19.94
N TYR A 171 5.62 -17.20 19.27
CA TYR A 171 5.78 -17.50 17.85
C TYR A 171 7.12 -18.23 17.66
N VAL A 172 7.22 -19.02 16.60
CA VAL A 172 8.50 -19.64 16.19
C VAL A 172 9.16 -18.69 15.22
N ASP A 173 10.20 -18.02 15.67
CA ASP A 173 10.92 -17.04 14.87
C ASP A 173 11.51 -17.67 13.60
N GLU A 174 11.18 -17.16 12.42
CA GLU A 174 11.51 -17.86 11.16
C GLU A 174 12.99 -17.82 10.82
N ALA A 175 13.74 -16.84 11.33
CA ALA A 175 15.18 -16.70 11.13
C ALA A 175 15.97 -17.69 12.00
N THR A 176 15.62 -17.79 13.29
CA THR A 176 16.37 -18.59 14.28
C THR A 176 15.77 -19.97 14.54
N GLY A 177 14.47 -20.16 14.28
CA GLY A 177 13.72 -21.36 14.64
C GLY A 177 13.37 -21.45 16.14
N ILE A 178 13.66 -20.42 16.93
CA ILE A 178 13.44 -20.41 18.37
C ILE A 178 12.02 -19.94 18.69
N THR A 179 11.37 -20.60 19.65
CA THR A 179 10.09 -20.10 20.18
C THR A 179 10.33 -18.92 21.11
N THR A 180 9.78 -17.76 20.73
CA THR A 180 9.97 -16.48 21.43
C THR A 180 8.63 -15.85 21.78
N ASN A 181 8.61 -15.04 22.85
CA ASN A 181 7.42 -14.27 23.22
C ASN A 181 7.16 -13.16 22.20
N ALA A 182 5.90 -13.04 21.76
CA ALA A 182 5.52 -11.98 20.84
C ALA A 182 5.54 -10.60 21.53
N PRO A 183 6.06 -9.55 20.88
CA PRO A 183 5.89 -8.18 21.37
C PRO A 183 4.42 -7.76 21.32
N THR A 184 4.08 -6.65 21.96
CA THR A 184 2.77 -6.03 21.74
C THR A 184 2.73 -5.45 20.33
N LEU A 185 1.78 -5.91 19.53
CA LEU A 185 1.60 -5.49 18.14
C LEU A 185 0.24 -4.87 17.94
N ARG A 186 0.20 -3.78 17.18
CA ARG A 186 -1.01 -3.05 16.81
C ARG A 186 -1.20 -3.02 15.31
N SER A 187 -2.45 -2.90 14.91
CA SER A 187 -2.87 -2.73 13.52
C SER A 187 -4.09 -1.84 13.50
N ALA A 188 -4.17 -0.89 12.58
CA ALA A 188 -5.22 0.12 12.59
C ALA A 188 -5.68 0.49 11.18
N VAL A 189 -6.97 0.82 11.06
CA VAL A 189 -7.61 1.17 9.81
C VAL A 189 -8.76 2.16 10.02
N VAL A 190 -9.00 3.00 9.02
CA VAL A 190 -10.28 3.70 8.89
C VAL A 190 -11.25 2.78 8.15
N TYR A 191 -12.20 2.20 8.89
CA TYR A 191 -13.08 1.18 8.35
C TYR A 191 -14.05 1.72 7.30
N SER A 192 -14.01 1.16 6.09
CA SER A 192 -14.82 1.56 4.94
C SER A 192 -16.13 0.78 4.78
N GLY A 193 -16.27 -0.38 5.45
CA GLY A 193 -17.42 -1.29 5.32
C GLY A 193 -17.00 -2.70 4.90
N GLY A 194 -17.92 -3.67 5.04
CA GLY A 194 -17.66 -5.07 4.66
C GLY A 194 -16.86 -5.87 5.69
N ASP A 195 -16.33 -7.02 5.30
CA ASP A 195 -15.48 -7.82 6.17
C ASP A 195 -14.16 -7.09 6.47
N LEU A 196 -13.64 -7.28 7.68
CA LEU A 196 -12.42 -6.60 8.13
C LEU A 196 -11.37 -7.63 8.51
N VAL A 197 -10.17 -7.51 7.93
CA VAL A 197 -8.98 -8.22 8.38
C VAL A 197 -8.04 -7.20 8.99
N LEU A 198 -7.53 -7.49 10.20
CA LEU A 198 -6.48 -6.70 10.86
C LEU A 198 -5.37 -7.64 11.30
N VAL A 199 -4.30 -7.63 10.52
CA VAL A 199 -3.03 -8.32 10.76
C VAL A 199 -2.18 -7.41 11.63
N ALA A 200 -1.97 -7.83 12.88
CA ALA A 200 -1.00 -7.25 13.80
C ALA A 200 0.36 -7.92 13.55
N SER A 201 1.25 -7.18 12.90
CA SER A 201 2.62 -7.60 12.55
C SER A 201 3.61 -6.49 12.95
N PRO A 202 4.93 -6.77 12.96
CA PRO A 202 5.93 -5.71 13.07
C PRO A 202 5.68 -4.52 12.12
N LEU A 203 5.26 -4.76 10.87
CA LEU A 203 4.97 -3.69 9.91
C LEU A 203 3.77 -2.83 10.31
N SER A 204 2.65 -3.45 10.71
CA SER A 204 1.47 -2.69 11.14
C SER A 204 1.72 -1.95 12.45
N GLU A 205 2.59 -2.47 13.32
CA GLU A 205 3.03 -1.82 14.56
C GLU A 205 3.92 -0.60 14.27
N ILE A 206 4.86 -0.71 13.32
CA ILE A 206 5.65 0.43 12.81
C ILE A 206 4.70 1.50 12.28
N ALA A 207 3.77 1.14 11.39
CA ALA A 207 2.81 2.08 10.82
C ALA A 207 1.93 2.75 11.89
N TYR A 208 1.44 1.99 12.88
CA TYR A 208 0.69 2.53 14.01
C TYR A 208 1.50 3.58 14.79
N ARG A 209 2.77 3.28 15.07
CA ARG A 209 3.66 4.19 15.84
C ARG A 209 4.00 5.45 15.06
N MET A 210 4.27 5.34 13.76
CA MET A 210 4.47 6.48 12.87
C MET A 210 3.21 7.37 12.78
N ALA A 211 2.02 6.76 12.78
CA ALA A 211 0.76 7.52 12.81
C ALA A 211 0.53 8.20 14.17
N ASN A 212 1.12 7.68 15.24
CA ASN A 212 0.95 8.16 16.62
C ASN A 212 1.88 9.34 16.98
N THR A 213 1.87 10.40 16.17
CA THR A 213 2.74 11.58 16.38
C THR A 213 2.28 12.51 17.52
N ALA A 214 1.13 12.24 18.14
CA ALA A 214 0.49 13.12 19.12
C ALA A 214 0.09 12.37 20.40
N ALA A 215 1.02 11.55 20.93
CA ALA A 215 0.94 10.91 22.24
C ALA A 215 -0.40 10.18 22.52
N GLY A 216 -0.89 9.40 21.56
CA GLY A 216 -2.10 8.59 21.68
C GLY A 216 -3.38 9.28 21.20
N ASN A 217 -3.31 10.47 20.61
CA ASN A 217 -4.48 11.12 20.02
C ASN A 217 -5.01 10.31 18.82
N LEU A 218 -6.11 9.58 19.06
CA LEU A 218 -6.74 8.69 18.07
C LEU A 218 -7.29 9.43 16.85
N SER A 219 -7.64 10.72 16.96
CA SER A 219 -8.05 11.52 15.80
C SER A 219 -6.88 11.76 14.84
N VAL A 220 -5.68 12.03 15.39
CA VAL A 220 -4.46 12.19 14.57
C VAL A 220 -4.06 10.85 13.93
N ILE A 221 -4.16 9.76 14.69
CA ILE A 221 -3.90 8.42 14.14
C ILE A 221 -4.86 8.12 12.99
N LYS A 222 -6.16 8.43 13.14
CA LYS A 222 -7.16 8.25 12.07
C LYS A 222 -6.77 8.95 10.78
N GLU A 223 -6.23 10.16 10.86
CA GLU A 223 -5.81 10.96 9.70
C GLU A 223 -4.55 10.39 9.03
N LYS A 224 -3.61 9.85 9.82
CA LYS A 224 -2.29 9.46 9.33
C LYS A 224 -2.14 7.98 9.00
N ILE A 225 -2.96 7.10 9.57
CA ILE A 225 -2.72 5.65 9.54
C ILE A 225 -2.70 5.06 8.13
N ALA A 226 -3.54 5.56 7.22
CA ALA A 226 -3.56 5.08 5.84
C ALA A 226 -2.22 5.36 5.14
N ALA A 227 -1.74 6.60 5.20
CA ALA A 227 -0.45 6.98 4.64
C ALA A 227 0.71 6.23 5.33
N ALA A 228 0.65 6.03 6.65
CA ALA A 228 1.69 5.28 7.37
C ALA A 228 1.75 3.81 6.94
N ASN A 229 0.61 3.16 6.71
CA ASN A 229 0.57 1.79 6.17
C ASN A 229 1.20 1.72 4.78
N ASP A 230 0.89 2.68 3.89
CA ASP A 230 1.44 2.75 2.54
C ASP A 230 2.95 3.02 2.55
N THR A 231 3.42 3.96 3.38
CA THR A 231 4.85 4.26 3.55
C THR A 231 5.62 3.04 4.01
N VAL A 232 5.10 2.30 5.00
CA VAL A 232 5.74 1.07 5.49
C VAL A 232 5.76 0.01 4.40
N ALA A 233 4.65 -0.21 3.67
CA ALA A 233 4.62 -1.17 2.58
C ALA A 233 5.67 -0.85 1.50
N ALA A 234 5.76 0.41 1.08
CA ALA A 234 6.72 0.87 0.08
C ALA A 234 8.17 0.71 0.53
N ALA A 235 8.49 1.12 1.77
CA ALA A 235 9.85 1.11 2.29
C ALA A 235 10.44 -0.30 2.45
N PHE A 236 9.59 -1.32 2.64
CA PHE A 236 9.99 -2.73 2.68
C PHE A 236 9.86 -3.44 1.31
N GLY A 237 9.61 -2.71 0.22
CA GLY A 237 9.51 -3.27 -1.12
C GLY A 237 8.24 -4.09 -1.38
N LEU A 238 7.21 -3.96 -0.55
CA LEU A 238 5.95 -4.69 -0.70
C LEU A 238 5.02 -4.07 -1.76
N GLY A 239 5.36 -2.88 -2.27
CA GLY A 239 4.54 -2.16 -3.26
C GLY A 239 3.14 -1.89 -2.70
N ASN A 240 2.11 -2.23 -3.48
CA ASN A 240 0.70 -2.02 -3.11
C ASN A 240 0.12 -3.11 -2.18
N THR A 241 0.97 -3.88 -1.48
CA THR A 241 0.50 -4.91 -0.55
C THR A 241 -0.10 -4.26 0.68
N ASP A 242 -1.36 -4.59 0.98
CA ASP A 242 -2.01 -4.13 2.21
C ASP A 242 -1.42 -4.87 3.42
N VAL A 243 -0.58 -4.18 4.20
CA VAL A 243 0.14 -4.72 5.37
C VAL A 243 -0.77 -5.00 6.58
N ILE A 244 -2.05 -4.64 6.52
CA ILE A 244 -3.03 -4.90 7.57
C ILE A 244 -4.11 -5.92 7.15
N ALA A 245 -4.37 -6.10 5.86
CA ALA A 245 -5.39 -7.05 5.38
C ALA A 245 -4.80 -8.31 4.72
N THR A 246 -3.57 -8.25 4.23
CA THR A 246 -2.91 -9.41 3.59
C THR A 246 -2.47 -10.39 4.64
N ILE A 247 -2.89 -11.66 4.53
CA ILE A 247 -2.42 -12.69 5.45
C ILE A 247 -1.08 -13.23 4.95
N PRO A 248 0.03 -13.10 5.71
CA PRO A 248 1.34 -13.55 5.27
C PRO A 248 1.43 -15.08 5.19
N THR A 249 2.25 -15.56 4.26
CA THR A 249 2.68 -16.96 4.22
C THR A 249 3.57 -17.24 5.43
N ASP A 250 3.33 -18.35 6.13
CA ASP A 250 4.17 -18.79 7.24
C ASP A 250 5.39 -19.54 6.71
N LEU A 251 6.56 -18.90 6.79
CA LEU A 251 7.82 -19.44 6.29
C LEU A 251 8.37 -20.57 7.17
N ASN A 252 7.74 -20.90 8.30
CA ASN A 252 8.08 -22.12 9.02
C ASN A 252 7.61 -23.39 8.32
N ILE A 253 6.57 -23.29 7.47
CA ILE A 253 5.90 -24.46 6.89
C ILE A 253 5.67 -24.37 5.38
N ALA A 254 5.89 -23.21 4.76
CA ALA A 254 5.60 -23.00 3.34
C ALA A 254 6.60 -22.08 2.65
N VAL A 255 6.84 -22.36 1.36
CA VAL A 255 7.72 -21.57 0.49
C VAL A 255 7.02 -20.27 0.06
N ALA A 256 7.70 -19.14 0.24
CA ALA A 256 7.24 -17.81 -0.15
C ALA A 256 7.24 -17.63 -1.68
N GLN A 257 6.03 -17.45 -2.24
CA GLN A 257 5.84 -17.13 -3.67
C GLN A 257 5.95 -15.61 -3.89
N ASN A 258 6.21 -15.17 -5.13
CA ASN A 258 6.20 -13.75 -5.47
C ASN A 258 4.78 -13.17 -5.63
N ASP A 259 3.91 -13.47 -4.68
CA ASP A 259 2.58 -12.89 -4.51
C ASP A 259 2.53 -12.03 -3.22
N ASN A 260 1.41 -11.35 -2.97
CA ASN A 260 1.30 -10.45 -1.82
C ASN A 260 1.55 -11.18 -0.49
N SER A 261 1.03 -12.40 -0.33
CA SER A 261 1.18 -13.20 0.89
C SER A 261 2.60 -13.70 1.11
N GLY A 262 3.25 -14.22 0.07
CA GLY A 262 4.62 -14.72 0.13
C GLY A 262 5.64 -13.60 0.34
N ARG A 263 5.50 -12.48 -0.38
CA ARG A 263 6.35 -11.30 -0.13
C ARG A 263 6.19 -10.77 1.28
N PHE A 264 4.96 -10.67 1.78
CA PHE A 264 4.72 -10.20 3.13
C PHE A 264 5.34 -11.15 4.18
N GLY A 265 5.13 -12.46 4.06
CA GLY A 265 5.75 -13.45 4.94
C GLY A 265 7.28 -13.37 4.95
N LEU A 266 7.88 -13.23 3.77
CA LEU A 266 9.34 -13.08 3.66
C LEU A 266 9.85 -11.80 4.34
N ILE A 267 9.15 -10.67 4.23
CA ILE A 267 9.55 -9.44 4.92
C ILE A 267 9.48 -9.60 6.44
N LEU A 268 8.50 -10.31 6.98
CA LEU A 268 8.44 -10.58 8.42
C LEU A 268 9.64 -11.39 8.90
N ALA A 269 9.98 -12.48 8.19
CA ALA A 269 11.19 -13.24 8.45
C ALA A 269 12.47 -12.39 8.27
N THR A 270 12.46 -11.45 7.32
CA THR A 270 13.58 -10.53 7.08
C THR A 270 13.78 -9.57 8.24
N ILE A 271 12.70 -9.05 8.85
CA ILE A 271 12.79 -8.20 10.05
C ILE A 271 13.37 -8.99 11.23
N SER A 272 12.95 -10.24 11.39
CA SER A 272 13.54 -11.15 12.36
C SER A 272 15.04 -11.34 12.10
N GLN A 273 15.44 -11.61 10.86
CA GLN A 273 16.84 -11.71 10.47
C GLN A 273 17.63 -10.42 10.71
N MET A 274 17.03 -9.25 10.46
CA MET A 274 17.63 -7.95 10.77
C MET A 274 17.80 -7.76 12.28
N SER A 275 16.86 -8.25 13.09
CA SER A 275 16.95 -8.22 14.56
C SER A 275 18.10 -9.10 15.04
N GLU A 276 18.13 -10.37 14.62
CA GLU A 276 19.19 -11.32 14.93
C GLU A 276 20.55 -10.79 14.46
N ASN A 277 20.58 -10.18 13.27
CA ASN A 277 21.79 -9.61 12.71
C ASN A 277 22.22 -8.27 13.31
N SER A 278 21.44 -7.70 14.22
CA SER A 278 21.72 -6.42 14.89
C SER A 278 22.29 -6.60 16.30
N ALA A 279 22.64 -5.50 16.96
CA ALA A 279 22.90 -5.47 18.41
C ALA A 279 21.63 -5.13 19.22
N ASP A 280 20.45 -5.20 18.60
CA ASP A 280 19.19 -4.83 19.24
C ASP A 280 18.83 -5.87 20.31
N THR A 281 18.44 -5.42 21.50
CA THR A 281 18.23 -6.29 22.66
C THR A 281 16.85 -6.94 22.69
N SER A 282 15.95 -6.57 21.78
CA SER A 282 14.58 -7.09 21.69
C SER A 282 13.91 -6.72 20.37
N PRO A 283 12.83 -7.41 19.98
CA PRO A 283 12.01 -7.03 18.82
C PRO A 283 11.51 -5.58 18.88
N ASN A 284 11.21 -5.05 20.08
CA ASN A 284 10.76 -3.66 20.23
C ASN A 284 11.89 -2.65 19.94
N ALA A 285 13.14 -3.00 20.24
CA ALA A 285 14.29 -2.16 19.90
C ALA A 285 14.51 -2.12 18.38
N THR A 286 14.38 -3.27 17.70
CA THR A 286 14.43 -3.35 16.24
C THR A 286 13.29 -2.54 15.60
N ILE A 287 12.05 -2.68 16.08
CA ILE A 287 10.93 -1.86 15.60
C ILE A 287 11.21 -0.36 15.77
N GLN A 288 11.73 0.07 16.93
CA GLN A 288 12.04 1.49 17.13
C GLN A 288 13.14 1.97 16.18
N ALA A 289 14.15 1.15 15.94
CA ALA A 289 15.22 1.53 15.03
C ALA A 289 14.74 1.64 13.58
N LEU A 290 13.87 0.73 13.13
CA LEU A 290 13.23 0.81 11.80
C LEU A 290 12.31 2.03 11.67
N ILE A 291 11.66 2.46 12.76
CA ILE A 291 10.91 3.74 12.78
C ILE A 291 11.87 4.92 12.62
N ASN A 292 13.03 4.90 13.30
CA ASN A 292 14.02 5.96 13.16
C ASN A 292 14.53 6.08 11.72
N ASP A 293 14.75 4.94 11.05
CA ASP A 293 15.09 4.91 9.63
C ASP A 293 14.00 5.61 8.79
N LEU A 294 12.74 5.18 8.94
CA LEU A 294 11.62 5.71 8.16
C LEU A 294 11.34 7.19 8.41
N GLU A 295 11.53 7.67 9.64
CA GLU A 295 11.34 9.08 10.00
C GLU A 295 12.59 9.93 9.75
N GLY A 296 13.72 9.30 9.38
CA GLY A 296 15.01 9.95 9.16
C GLY A 296 15.65 10.52 10.43
N MET A 297 15.31 9.97 11.60
CA MET A 297 15.75 10.47 12.91
C MET A 297 17.20 10.12 13.25
N ASP A 298 17.79 9.14 12.56
CA ASP A 298 19.18 8.70 12.74
C ASP A 298 20.10 9.08 11.57
N GLY A 299 19.64 10.00 10.71
CA GLY A 299 20.35 10.43 9.51
C GLY A 299 20.05 9.56 8.28
N SER A 300 19.22 8.53 8.42
CA SER A 300 18.63 7.80 7.30
C SER A 300 17.74 8.70 6.46
N ARG A 301 17.57 8.33 5.19
CA ARG A 301 16.66 9.04 4.30
C ARG A 301 15.21 8.71 4.70
N GLN A 302 14.34 9.71 4.73
CA GLN A 302 12.95 9.50 5.10
C GLN A 302 12.26 8.48 4.17
N SER A 303 11.37 7.69 4.74
CA SER A 303 10.60 6.64 4.05
C SER A 303 11.43 5.51 3.44
N THR A 304 12.69 5.32 3.88
CA THR A 304 13.51 4.18 3.48
C THR A 304 14.04 3.40 4.68
N ILE A 305 14.47 2.18 4.42
CA ILE A 305 15.13 1.31 5.41
C ILE A 305 16.59 1.17 5.01
N GLU A 306 17.47 1.95 5.64
CA GLU A 306 18.90 1.90 5.37
C GLU A 306 19.59 0.72 6.07
N GLY A 307 18.94 0.14 7.09
CA GLY A 307 19.33 -1.11 7.71
C GLY A 307 19.98 -0.97 9.08
N ARG A 308 20.32 -2.10 9.68
CA ARG A 308 20.88 -2.17 11.04
C ARG A 308 22.42 -2.20 10.99
N LYS A 309 23.07 -1.26 11.68
CA LYS A 309 24.54 -1.22 11.78
C LYS A 309 25.04 -2.16 12.89
N VAL A 310 25.99 -3.04 12.56
CA VAL A 310 26.75 -3.84 13.53
C VAL A 310 28.23 -3.81 13.18
N GLY A 311 29.01 -3.12 14.01
CA GLY A 311 30.42 -2.86 13.72
C GLY A 311 30.56 -2.08 12.40
N THR A 312 31.22 -2.68 11.42
CA THR A 312 31.43 -2.11 10.07
C THR A 312 30.36 -2.53 9.06
N GLN A 313 29.43 -3.42 9.42
CA GLN A 313 28.41 -3.94 8.51
C GLN A 313 27.08 -3.22 8.67
N THR A 314 26.36 -3.07 7.57
CA THR A 314 24.97 -2.60 7.54
C THR A 314 24.10 -3.71 6.96
N VAL A 315 23.15 -4.18 7.75
CA VAL A 315 22.21 -5.24 7.36
C VAL A 315 20.89 -4.59 6.99
N ASN A 316 20.72 -4.30 5.70
CA ASN A 316 19.47 -3.80 5.13
C ASN A 316 18.56 -4.97 4.71
N VAL A 317 17.38 -4.66 4.17
CA VAL A 317 16.39 -5.67 3.76
C VAL A 317 16.96 -6.66 2.75
N MET A 318 17.73 -6.20 1.76
CA MET A 318 18.33 -7.07 0.74
C MET A 318 19.40 -8.00 1.35
N THR A 319 20.31 -7.46 2.16
CA THR A 319 21.33 -8.25 2.87
C THR A 319 20.69 -9.27 3.79
N ALA A 320 19.61 -8.91 4.49
CA ALA A 320 18.89 -9.83 5.38
C ALA A 320 18.17 -10.94 4.61
N ILE A 321 17.58 -10.65 3.44
CA ILE A 321 17.02 -11.69 2.56
C ILE A 321 18.11 -12.66 2.10
N ASP A 322 19.28 -12.16 1.72
CA ASP A 322 20.38 -13.03 1.29
C ASP A 322 20.94 -13.86 2.45
N ASN A 323 21.07 -13.26 3.64
CA ASN A 323 21.43 -13.97 4.87
C ASN A 323 20.45 -15.11 5.17
N LEU A 324 19.14 -14.87 5.06
CA LEU A 324 18.11 -15.90 5.19
C LEU A 324 18.34 -17.04 4.19
N LYS A 325 18.48 -16.73 2.89
CA LYS A 325 18.67 -17.74 1.83
C LYS A 325 19.90 -18.60 2.05
N THR A 326 21.02 -17.99 2.46
CA THR A 326 22.29 -18.70 2.58
C THR A 326 22.51 -19.28 3.96
N SER A 327 21.58 -19.06 4.90
CA SER A 327 21.82 -19.28 6.34
C SER A 327 23.13 -18.60 6.78
N GLY A 328 23.40 -17.41 6.24
CA GLY A 328 24.64 -16.65 6.43
C GLY A 328 24.45 -15.45 7.36
N GLY A 329 25.55 -14.89 7.87
CA GLY A 329 25.56 -13.71 8.73
C GLY A 329 26.39 -13.89 10.00
N ASN A 330 27.05 -12.83 10.48
CA ASN A 330 28.04 -12.90 11.57
C ASN A 330 27.49 -13.32 12.94
N ASN A 331 26.18 -13.44 13.05
CA ASN A 331 25.41 -13.79 14.24
C ASN A 331 24.22 -14.70 13.90
N ASN A 332 24.19 -15.30 12.70
CA ASN A 332 23.24 -16.38 12.43
C ASN A 332 23.71 -17.65 13.18
N THR A 333 23.44 -17.69 14.49
CA THR A 333 23.93 -18.75 15.38
C THR A 333 23.07 -20.01 15.33
N ASP A 334 21.78 -19.85 15.03
CA ASP A 334 20.79 -20.91 14.87
C ASP A 334 20.06 -20.75 13.52
N ASN A 335 19.80 -21.86 12.82
CA ASN A 335 19.14 -21.83 11.50
C ASN A 335 17.64 -22.16 11.62
N GLY A 336 16.80 -21.16 11.35
CA GLY A 336 15.36 -21.32 11.21
C GLY A 336 14.92 -21.89 9.86
N ALA A 337 13.62 -22.17 9.75
CA ALA A 337 13.02 -22.79 8.57
C ALA A 337 12.94 -21.86 7.34
N ALA A 338 13.12 -20.54 7.51
CA ALA A 338 13.03 -19.57 6.41
C ALA A 338 14.06 -19.78 5.30
N SER A 339 15.25 -20.31 5.61
CA SER A 339 16.33 -20.50 4.62
C SER A 339 15.90 -21.36 3.42
N GLY A 340 15.20 -22.46 3.69
CA GLY A 340 14.63 -23.32 2.65
C GLY A 340 13.34 -22.79 2.01
N ASN A 341 12.75 -21.75 2.59
CA ASN A 341 11.40 -21.29 2.27
C ASN A 341 11.33 -19.86 1.69
N THR A 342 12.45 -19.17 1.48
CA THR A 342 12.48 -17.83 0.85
C THR A 342 11.88 -17.79 -0.57
N GLY A 343 11.99 -18.89 -1.32
CA GLY A 343 11.27 -19.13 -2.56
C GLY A 343 11.44 -18.07 -3.66
N ALA A 344 10.39 -17.91 -4.47
CA ALA A 344 10.36 -16.92 -5.55
C ALA A 344 10.31 -15.49 -5.00
N ALA A 345 9.72 -15.26 -3.82
CA ALA A 345 9.69 -13.95 -3.18
C ALA A 345 11.10 -13.40 -2.91
N GLY A 346 12.02 -14.28 -2.50
CA GLY A 346 13.39 -13.89 -2.17
C GLY A 346 14.28 -13.71 -3.39
N SER A 347 13.96 -14.31 -4.54
CA SER A 347 14.85 -14.34 -5.70
C SER A 347 14.35 -13.54 -6.90
N ALA A 348 13.07 -13.13 -6.91
CA ALA A 348 12.49 -12.35 -7.99
C ALA A 348 13.11 -10.95 -8.07
N THR A 349 13.36 -10.51 -9.30
CA THR A 349 13.80 -9.15 -9.65
C THR A 349 12.73 -8.47 -10.52
N GLY A 350 12.91 -7.18 -10.80
CA GLY A 350 11.97 -6.35 -11.55
C GLY A 350 10.83 -5.80 -10.69
N GLU A 351 10.14 -4.79 -11.22
CA GLU A 351 8.97 -4.18 -10.59
C GLU A 351 7.93 -5.23 -10.15
N GLY A 352 7.42 -5.07 -8.93
CA GLY A 352 6.50 -6.02 -8.31
C GLY A 352 7.17 -7.14 -7.49
N SER A 353 8.50 -7.24 -7.51
CA SER A 353 9.28 -8.05 -6.55
C SER A 353 9.80 -7.19 -5.39
N ILE A 354 10.19 -7.82 -4.27
CA ILE A 354 10.78 -7.07 -3.14
C ILE A 354 12.06 -6.37 -3.58
N MET A 355 13.00 -7.11 -4.17
CA MET A 355 14.29 -6.56 -4.59
C MET A 355 14.13 -5.48 -5.66
N GLY A 356 13.23 -5.68 -6.62
CA GLY A 356 12.97 -4.69 -7.65
C GLY A 356 12.32 -3.43 -7.11
N ASN A 357 11.31 -3.53 -6.25
CA ASN A 357 10.67 -2.35 -5.66
C ASN A 357 11.66 -1.56 -4.78
N LEU A 358 12.51 -2.23 -3.99
CA LEU A 358 13.54 -1.56 -3.20
C LEU A 358 14.60 -0.88 -4.09
N ALA A 359 15.01 -1.54 -5.17
CA ALA A 359 15.98 -0.98 -6.10
C ALA A 359 15.41 0.22 -6.86
N ILE A 360 14.16 0.13 -7.33
CA ILE A 360 13.43 1.24 -7.96
C ILE A 360 13.32 2.40 -6.96
N LEU A 361 12.93 2.14 -5.70
CA LEU A 361 12.87 3.18 -4.66
C LEU A 361 14.25 3.80 -4.36
N LYS A 362 15.34 3.03 -4.44
CA LYS A 362 16.69 3.58 -4.29
C LYS A 362 17.04 4.50 -5.46
N ILE A 363 16.80 4.04 -6.69
CA ILE A 363 17.07 4.77 -7.93
C ILE A 363 16.22 6.04 -8.03
N SER A 364 14.91 5.94 -7.83
CA SER A 364 13.94 7.04 -8.02
C SER A 364 14.22 8.28 -7.18
N LEU A 365 14.97 8.06 -6.12
CA LEU A 365 15.05 8.91 -4.96
C LEU A 365 16.52 9.39 -4.80
N TYR A 366 17.42 8.90 -5.66
CA TYR A 366 18.81 9.33 -5.76
C TYR A 366 18.91 10.75 -6.32
N ASP A 367 19.64 11.61 -5.62
CA ASP A 367 19.75 13.05 -5.89
C ASP A 367 21.18 13.48 -6.30
N GLY A 368 22.07 12.53 -6.55
CA GLY A 368 23.48 12.79 -6.89
C GLY A 368 24.43 12.81 -5.69
N THR A 369 23.93 12.70 -4.45
CA THR A 369 24.77 12.82 -3.24
C THR A 369 25.24 11.46 -2.71
N ASN A 370 24.57 10.92 -1.69
CA ASN A 370 24.93 9.70 -0.99
C ASN A 370 24.11 8.50 -1.50
N GLY A 371 24.71 7.31 -1.42
CA GLY A 371 24.00 6.06 -1.74
C GLY A 371 23.75 5.84 -3.23
N ALA A 372 24.70 6.23 -4.08
CA ALA A 372 24.60 6.08 -5.54
C ALA A 372 24.14 4.67 -5.95
N PRO A 373 23.17 4.55 -6.87
CA PRO A 373 22.76 3.26 -7.41
C PRO A 373 23.94 2.51 -8.04
N THR A 374 24.02 1.23 -7.75
CA THR A 374 25.02 0.30 -8.28
C THR A 374 24.47 -0.40 -9.53
N ALA A 375 25.34 -1.03 -10.31
CA ALA A 375 24.90 -1.87 -11.44
C ALA A 375 23.91 -2.97 -10.99
N GLN A 376 24.10 -3.50 -9.78
CA GLN A 376 23.20 -4.51 -9.21
C GLN A 376 21.81 -3.95 -8.90
N ASP A 377 21.71 -2.68 -8.46
CA ASP A 377 20.42 -2.03 -8.24
C ASP A 377 19.62 -1.94 -9.55
N TYR A 378 20.25 -1.57 -10.67
CA TYR A 378 19.57 -1.56 -11.97
C TYR A 378 19.12 -2.96 -12.41
N ILE A 379 19.95 -3.98 -12.18
CA ILE A 379 19.57 -5.38 -12.47
C ILE A 379 18.37 -5.80 -11.61
N TYR A 380 18.39 -5.49 -10.31
CA TYR A 380 17.27 -5.77 -9.41
C TYR A 380 16.01 -5.00 -9.81
N ALA A 381 16.13 -3.77 -10.27
CA ALA A 381 15.03 -3.00 -10.84
C ALA A 381 14.52 -3.55 -12.19
N GLY A 382 15.13 -4.59 -12.74
CA GLY A 382 14.73 -5.18 -14.04
C GLY A 382 15.16 -4.34 -15.24
N VAL A 383 16.10 -3.42 -15.04
CA VAL A 383 16.64 -2.52 -16.06
C VAL A 383 17.85 -3.16 -16.73
N THR A 384 17.96 -3.01 -18.04
CA THR A 384 19.02 -3.61 -18.85
C THR A 384 19.81 -2.55 -19.61
N GLY A 385 21.00 -2.90 -20.09
CA GLY A 385 21.78 -2.01 -20.96
C GLY A 385 22.56 -0.90 -20.25
N VAL A 386 22.79 -1.01 -18.93
CA VAL A 386 23.61 -0.05 -18.18
C VAL A 386 25.10 -0.22 -18.56
N SER A 387 25.55 0.51 -19.59
CA SER A 387 26.93 0.48 -20.08
C SER A 387 27.84 1.52 -19.42
N ASN A 388 27.27 2.65 -18.99
CA ASN A 388 27.99 3.73 -18.31
C ASN A 388 27.25 4.13 -17.02
N LEU A 389 27.59 3.47 -15.91
CA LEU A 389 26.90 3.65 -14.63
C LEU A 389 26.97 5.10 -14.12
N ALA A 390 28.09 5.79 -14.33
CA ALA A 390 28.27 7.16 -13.86
C ALA A 390 27.30 8.13 -14.56
N GLU A 391 27.19 8.03 -15.89
CA GLU A 391 26.29 8.86 -16.68
C GLU A 391 24.81 8.53 -16.41
N VAL A 392 24.50 7.23 -16.29
CA VAL A 392 23.15 6.80 -15.91
C VAL A 392 22.77 7.39 -14.55
N ASN A 393 23.65 7.29 -13.55
CA ASN A 393 23.41 7.87 -12.23
C ASN A 393 23.27 9.39 -12.29
N ALA A 394 24.10 10.09 -13.08
CA ALA A 394 23.98 11.54 -13.26
C ALA A 394 22.61 11.95 -13.83
N ARG A 395 22.06 11.15 -14.76
CA ARG A 395 20.72 11.39 -15.32
C ARG A 395 19.60 11.08 -14.34
N VAL A 396 19.74 10.00 -13.57
CA VAL A 396 18.80 9.68 -12.49
C VAL A 396 18.77 10.81 -11.46
N ALA A 397 19.93 11.33 -11.06
CA ALA A 397 20.03 12.45 -10.11
C ALA A 397 19.34 13.74 -10.58
N LEU A 398 19.26 13.95 -11.89
CA LEU A 398 18.56 15.09 -12.50
C LEU A 398 17.08 14.81 -12.79
N ALA A 399 16.65 13.55 -12.72
CA ALA A 399 15.26 13.17 -12.94
C ALA A 399 14.41 13.51 -11.71
N ILE A 400 13.19 13.98 -11.94
CA ILE A 400 12.21 14.05 -10.85
C ILE A 400 11.78 12.63 -10.46
N PRO A 401 11.43 12.35 -9.19
CA PRO A 401 11.07 11.00 -8.75
C PRO A 401 9.94 10.34 -9.57
N ALA A 402 8.95 11.12 -10.01
CA ALA A 402 7.85 10.66 -10.88
C ALA A 402 8.25 10.38 -12.36
N LYS A 403 9.56 10.36 -12.64
CA LYS A 403 10.17 9.99 -13.92
C LYS A 403 11.22 8.89 -13.74
N SER A 404 11.26 8.28 -12.57
CA SER A 404 12.22 7.24 -12.20
C SER A 404 11.63 6.27 -11.16
N ASP A 405 10.32 6.25 -10.94
CA ASP A 405 9.64 5.42 -9.93
C ASP A 405 9.04 4.12 -10.49
N THR A 406 9.33 3.81 -11.76
CA THR A 406 8.98 2.53 -12.41
C THR A 406 10.16 1.99 -13.22
N THR A 407 10.17 0.68 -13.49
CA THR A 407 11.22 0.07 -14.33
C THR A 407 11.25 0.71 -15.72
N SER A 408 10.07 1.02 -16.29
CA SER A 408 9.98 1.60 -17.64
C SER A 408 10.56 3.00 -17.72
N GLU A 409 10.30 3.84 -16.71
CA GLU A 409 10.85 5.19 -16.68
C GLU A 409 12.36 5.20 -16.45
N ILE A 410 12.86 4.34 -15.56
CA ILE A 410 14.30 4.16 -15.37
C ILE A 410 14.96 3.65 -16.65
N GLN A 411 14.32 2.71 -17.37
CA GLN A 411 14.85 2.20 -18.64
C GLN A 411 14.96 3.32 -19.71
N ILE A 412 14.04 4.29 -19.72
CA ILE A 412 14.14 5.47 -20.60
C ILE A 412 15.37 6.31 -20.24
N LEU A 413 15.65 6.53 -18.95
CA LEU A 413 16.84 7.26 -18.50
C LEU A 413 18.12 6.52 -18.92
N VAL A 414 18.16 5.19 -18.78
CA VAL A 414 19.29 4.36 -19.21
C VAL A 414 19.49 4.42 -20.71
N ASN A 415 18.43 4.28 -21.51
CA ASN A 415 18.54 4.31 -22.98
C ASN A 415 19.03 5.66 -23.51
N ASN A 416 18.72 6.74 -22.81
CA ASN A 416 19.15 8.09 -23.17
C ASN A 416 20.54 8.43 -22.62
N ALA A 417 21.10 7.62 -21.70
CA ALA A 417 22.43 7.84 -21.15
C ALA A 417 23.50 7.54 -22.21
N PRO A 418 24.34 8.52 -22.59
CA PRO A 418 25.36 8.29 -23.60
C PRO A 418 26.32 7.18 -23.15
N GLY A 419 26.42 6.17 -24.02
CA GLY A 419 27.39 5.10 -23.91
C GLY A 419 28.77 5.51 -24.42
N VAL A 420 29.56 4.51 -24.80
CA VAL A 420 30.89 4.73 -25.40
C VAL A 420 30.73 5.42 -26.76
N ALA A 421 31.50 6.49 -26.99
CA ALA A 421 31.50 7.20 -28.27
C ALA A 421 31.84 6.25 -29.43
N THR A 422 31.14 6.43 -30.55
CA THR A 422 31.40 5.70 -31.79
C THR A 422 31.65 6.68 -32.92
N THR A 423 32.66 6.37 -33.74
CA THR A 423 33.01 7.19 -34.89
C THR A 423 31.93 7.18 -35.96
N ALA A 424 31.12 6.11 -36.03
CA ALA A 424 30.05 5.94 -37.01
C ALA A 424 28.86 6.90 -36.83
N HIS A 425 28.57 7.32 -35.59
CA HIS A 425 27.44 8.21 -35.29
C HIS A 425 27.84 9.63 -34.91
N SER A 426 29.13 9.86 -34.62
CA SER A 426 29.62 11.20 -34.31
C SER A 426 29.53 12.11 -35.53
N THR A 427 29.23 13.39 -35.32
CA THR A 427 28.92 14.34 -36.41
C THR A 427 29.90 15.50 -36.43
N LEU A 428 30.20 16.04 -37.62
CA LEU A 428 31.02 17.22 -37.82
C LEU A 428 30.17 18.35 -38.41
N THR A 429 30.34 19.54 -37.86
CA THR A 429 29.65 20.75 -38.33
C THR A 429 30.63 21.91 -38.43
N THR A 430 30.25 22.94 -39.18
CA THR A 430 30.98 24.21 -39.24
C THR A 430 30.01 25.36 -39.04
N ASN A 431 30.46 26.41 -38.35
CA ASN A 431 29.67 27.63 -38.22
C ASN A 431 29.54 28.41 -39.55
N LEU A 432 30.49 28.24 -40.47
CA LEU A 432 30.54 28.91 -41.77
C LEU A 432 30.93 27.92 -42.88
N ALA A 433 29.99 27.58 -43.75
CA ALA A 433 30.25 26.74 -44.92
C ALA A 433 31.11 27.44 -46.01
N SER A 434 31.33 28.75 -45.89
CA SER A 434 32.17 29.51 -46.81
C SER A 434 32.88 30.67 -46.10
N VAL A 435 34.16 30.86 -46.40
CA VAL A 435 34.99 31.95 -45.86
C VAL A 435 35.87 32.53 -46.96
N MET A 436 36.32 33.77 -46.80
CA MET A 436 37.13 34.44 -47.83
C MET A 436 38.55 33.88 -47.89
N ALA A 437 39.06 33.59 -49.08
CA ALA A 437 40.43 33.16 -49.32
C ALA A 437 41.44 34.33 -49.22
N ASN A 438 41.53 34.98 -48.06
CA ASN A 438 42.38 36.16 -47.81
C ASN A 438 43.63 35.87 -46.96
N GLY A 439 43.82 34.63 -46.50
CA GLY A 439 44.92 34.25 -45.61
C GLY A 439 44.65 34.47 -44.11
N THR A 440 43.48 35.00 -43.72
CA THR A 440 43.18 35.36 -42.32
C THR A 440 41.76 35.03 -41.86
N SER A 441 40.81 34.87 -42.77
CA SER A 441 39.43 34.50 -42.45
C SER A 441 39.38 33.07 -41.91
N THR A 442 38.50 32.86 -40.92
CA THR A 442 38.41 31.59 -40.20
C THR A 442 36.98 31.06 -40.15
N ALA A 443 36.87 29.75 -39.99
CA ALA A 443 35.65 29.07 -39.56
C ALA A 443 35.98 28.15 -38.38
N THR A 444 34.99 27.88 -37.54
CA THR A 444 35.07 26.91 -36.45
C THR A 444 34.45 25.61 -36.93
N ILE A 445 35.19 24.51 -36.77
CA ILE A 445 34.72 23.15 -36.94
C ILE A 445 34.38 22.60 -35.56
N THR A 446 33.20 22.00 -35.44
CA THR A 446 32.73 21.37 -34.19
C THR A 446 32.38 19.91 -34.47
N MET A 447 33.07 19.00 -33.80
CA MET A 447 32.68 17.60 -33.72
C MET A 447 31.83 17.38 -32.48
N GLN A 448 30.65 16.77 -32.63
CA GLN A 448 29.86 16.24 -31.51
C GLN A 448 30.13 14.73 -31.43
N ALA A 449 30.74 14.28 -30.33
CA ALA A 449 30.88 12.86 -30.05
C ALA A 449 29.50 12.27 -29.72
N LYS A 450 29.17 11.12 -30.32
CA LYS A 450 27.93 10.38 -30.08
C LYS A 450 28.19 8.91 -29.85
N ASP A 451 27.34 8.26 -29.06
CA ASP A 451 27.39 6.81 -28.83
C ASP A 451 26.79 6.00 -29.98
N ALA A 452 26.75 4.68 -29.84
CA ALA A 452 26.18 3.76 -30.85
C ALA A 452 24.66 3.92 -31.05
N SER A 453 23.96 4.53 -30.09
CA SER A 453 22.52 4.78 -30.12
C SER A 453 22.18 6.18 -30.65
N GLY A 454 23.19 6.99 -30.97
CA GLY A 454 23.03 8.36 -31.44
C GLY A 454 22.84 9.40 -30.33
N ASN A 455 23.04 9.03 -29.05
CA ASN A 455 23.02 9.98 -27.95
C ASN A 455 24.28 10.84 -27.98
N ASN A 456 24.12 12.15 -27.79
CA ASN A 456 25.26 13.06 -27.61
C ASN A 456 25.96 12.74 -26.30
N LEU A 457 27.28 12.60 -26.34
CA LEU A 457 28.09 12.61 -25.12
C LEU A 457 27.96 13.97 -24.44
N THR A 458 27.97 13.95 -23.12
CA THR A 458 27.82 15.11 -22.22
C THR A 458 29.12 15.45 -21.49
N THR A 459 30.18 14.68 -21.75
CA THR A 459 31.51 14.84 -21.16
C THR A 459 32.60 14.78 -22.21
N GLY A 460 33.68 15.53 -21.97
CA GLY A 460 34.92 15.46 -22.74
C GLY A 460 35.81 14.27 -22.36
N GLY A 461 37.06 14.29 -22.83
CA GLY A 461 38.14 13.38 -22.50
C GLY A 461 38.64 12.52 -23.67
N LEU A 462 37.99 12.58 -24.84
CA LEU A 462 38.47 11.86 -26.02
C LEU A 462 39.68 12.57 -26.63
N THR A 463 40.70 11.80 -27.00
CA THR A 463 41.80 12.32 -27.82
C THR A 463 41.34 12.41 -29.29
N VAL A 464 40.76 13.55 -29.64
CA VAL A 464 40.25 13.83 -31.00
C VAL A 464 41.32 14.51 -31.84
N THR A 465 41.48 14.03 -33.07
CA THR A 465 42.31 14.67 -34.10
C THR A 465 41.42 15.14 -35.24
N MET A 466 41.75 16.29 -35.83
CA MET A 466 41.08 16.79 -37.04
C MET A 466 42.11 17.03 -38.14
N SER A 467 41.75 16.70 -39.38
CA SER A 467 42.62 16.81 -40.54
C SER A 467 41.89 17.37 -41.76
N ALA A 468 42.55 18.25 -42.51
CA ALA A 468 42.10 18.73 -43.80
C ALA A 468 42.58 17.75 -44.88
N LYS A 469 41.66 17.11 -45.61
CA LYS A 469 42.01 16.03 -46.57
C LYS A 469 42.52 16.54 -47.91
N ASN A 470 42.03 17.69 -48.38
CA ASN A 470 42.28 18.21 -49.72
C ASN A 470 42.59 19.73 -49.76
N GLY A 471 42.71 20.38 -48.59
CA GLY A 471 43.09 21.79 -48.49
C GLY A 471 44.61 21.94 -48.42
N SER A 472 45.23 22.43 -49.49
CA SER A 472 46.70 22.60 -49.52
C SER A 472 47.17 23.88 -48.81
N PHE A 473 46.27 24.86 -48.68
CA PHE A 473 46.57 26.17 -48.10
C PHE A 473 45.73 26.49 -46.87
N ALA A 474 44.91 25.54 -46.42
CA ALA A 474 44.20 25.59 -45.16
C ALA A 474 45.12 25.25 -43.98
N THR A 475 44.95 25.95 -42.86
CA THR A 475 45.60 25.58 -41.59
C THR A 475 44.54 25.28 -40.56
N LEU A 476 44.66 24.15 -39.86
CA LEU A 476 43.82 23.78 -38.71
C LEU A 476 44.57 24.06 -37.40
N SER A 477 43.89 24.61 -36.41
CA SER A 477 44.41 24.69 -35.04
C SER A 477 44.48 23.31 -34.38
N SER A 478 45.09 23.24 -33.21
CA SER A 478 44.87 22.10 -32.30
C SER A 478 43.38 21.98 -31.98
N VAL A 479 42.93 20.74 -31.73
CA VAL A 479 41.59 20.47 -31.25
C VAL A 479 41.50 20.86 -29.79
N SER A 480 40.46 21.62 -29.43
CA SER A 480 40.07 21.90 -28.05
C SER A 480 38.91 21.00 -27.66
N ASP A 481 39.05 20.32 -26.52
CA ASP A 481 37.93 19.70 -25.84
C ASP A 481 37.15 20.80 -25.09
N ASN A 482 35.82 20.78 -25.18
CA ASN A 482 34.97 21.74 -24.47
C ASN A 482 34.34 21.12 -23.20
N ASP A 483 34.75 19.89 -22.83
CA ASP A 483 34.29 19.13 -21.67
C ASP A 483 32.78 18.77 -21.68
N ASP A 484 32.07 19.04 -22.77
CA ASP A 484 30.63 18.82 -22.94
C ASP A 484 30.29 17.78 -24.04
N GLY A 485 31.29 17.00 -24.46
CA GLY A 485 31.19 16.04 -25.57
C GLY A 485 31.38 16.67 -26.96
N THR A 486 31.61 18.00 -27.04
CA THR A 486 31.99 18.69 -28.26
C THR A 486 33.48 19.02 -28.33
N TYR A 487 34.04 18.96 -29.54
CA TYR A 487 35.45 19.20 -29.80
C TYR A 487 35.57 20.21 -30.93
N THR A 488 36.36 21.27 -30.73
CA THR A 488 36.45 22.38 -31.67
C THR A 488 37.83 22.55 -32.26
N ALA A 489 37.91 22.90 -33.54
CA ALA A 489 39.14 23.37 -34.17
C ALA A 489 38.83 24.55 -35.09
N THR A 490 39.75 25.51 -35.19
CA THR A 490 39.62 26.64 -36.10
C THR A 490 40.35 26.32 -37.40
N ILE A 491 39.64 26.42 -38.52
CA ILE A 491 40.23 26.38 -39.85
C ILE A 491 40.46 27.81 -40.34
N THR A 492 41.69 28.11 -40.74
CA THR A 492 42.09 29.39 -41.32
C THR A 492 42.28 29.24 -42.82
N ALA A 493 41.61 30.11 -43.58
CA ALA A 493 41.68 30.12 -45.04
C ALA A 493 43.04 30.62 -45.53
N GLY A 494 43.57 29.96 -46.56
CA GLY A 494 44.72 30.44 -47.32
C GLY A 494 44.35 31.60 -48.25
N LYS A 495 45.26 31.93 -49.18
CA LYS A 495 45.02 32.93 -50.25
C LYS A 495 44.52 32.30 -51.57
N VAL A 496 44.13 31.03 -51.53
CA VAL A 496 43.71 30.25 -52.69
C VAL A 496 42.25 29.82 -52.49
N VAL A 497 41.44 29.99 -53.55
CA VAL A 497 40.08 29.47 -53.61
C VAL A 497 40.16 27.95 -53.73
N GLU A 498 39.65 27.25 -52.72
CA GLU A 498 39.63 25.79 -52.67
C GLU A 498 38.46 25.30 -51.81
N LYS A 499 38.05 24.05 -52.02
CA LYS A 499 37.08 23.36 -51.16
C LYS A 499 37.86 22.46 -50.21
N VAL A 500 37.72 22.68 -48.91
CA VAL A 500 38.43 21.92 -47.88
C VAL A 500 37.46 21.00 -47.14
N THR A 501 37.66 19.70 -47.28
CA THR A 501 36.97 18.67 -46.51
C THR A 501 37.77 18.38 -45.24
N VAL A 502 37.14 18.60 -44.09
CA VAL A 502 37.67 18.30 -42.77
C VAL A 502 37.09 16.98 -42.28
N SER A 503 37.97 16.09 -41.81
CA SER A 503 37.61 14.87 -41.09
C SER A 503 38.10 14.92 -39.66
N ALA A 504 37.44 14.17 -38.77
CA ALA A 504 37.94 13.89 -37.43
C ALA A 504 38.23 12.40 -37.25
N ALA A 505 39.06 12.08 -36.26
CA ALA A 505 39.33 10.71 -35.84
C ALA A 505 39.56 10.66 -34.32
N PHE A 506 39.09 9.58 -33.70
CA PHE A 506 39.35 9.23 -32.30
C PHE A 506 39.39 7.71 -32.14
N GLY A 507 40.05 7.22 -31.09
CA GLY A 507 40.20 5.77 -30.86
C GLY A 507 40.89 5.01 -32.01
N GLY A 508 41.71 5.71 -32.82
CA GLY A 508 42.40 5.15 -33.98
C GLY A 508 41.54 4.95 -35.24
N SER A 509 40.27 5.37 -35.24
CA SER A 509 39.34 5.26 -36.38
C SER A 509 38.83 6.63 -36.82
N ASN A 510 38.50 6.78 -38.11
CA ASN A 510 37.91 8.00 -38.65
C ASN A 510 36.43 8.09 -38.28
N VAL A 511 35.97 9.30 -37.97
CA VAL A 511 34.56 9.66 -37.96
C VAL A 511 34.01 9.55 -39.38
N ASP A 512 32.86 8.92 -39.53
CA ASP A 512 32.24 8.68 -40.85
C ASP A 512 31.76 9.99 -41.46
N ASP A 513 31.30 10.92 -40.62
CA ASP A 513 30.90 12.26 -41.03
C ASP A 513 32.11 13.16 -41.35
N THR A 514 31.93 14.02 -42.34
CA THR A 514 32.93 15.01 -42.76
C THR A 514 32.25 16.32 -43.07
N VAL A 515 32.96 17.43 -42.88
CA VAL A 515 32.41 18.76 -43.15
C VAL A 515 33.25 19.50 -44.18
N ASP A 516 32.58 20.20 -45.09
CA ASP A 516 33.22 20.99 -46.14
C ASP A 516 33.19 22.48 -45.79
N VAL A 517 34.32 23.17 -46.00
CA VAL A 517 34.44 24.63 -45.96
C VAL A 517 34.95 25.13 -47.30
N ASN A 518 34.18 26.00 -47.96
CA ASN A 518 34.56 26.57 -49.24
C ASN A 518 35.30 27.90 -49.06
N PHE A 519 36.55 27.97 -49.50
CA PHE A 519 37.28 29.23 -49.57
C PHE A 519 36.92 29.93 -50.87
N ILE A 520 36.29 31.09 -50.75
CA ILE A 520 35.76 31.85 -51.88
C ILE A 520 36.51 33.17 -52.05
N THR A 521 36.48 33.70 -53.27
CA THR A 521 36.89 35.08 -53.54
C THR A 521 35.71 36.03 -53.36
N LEU A 522 35.99 37.30 -53.13
CA LEU A 522 34.97 38.34 -53.17
C LEU A 522 34.47 38.46 -54.63
N ILE A 523 33.16 38.31 -54.87
CA ILE A 523 32.58 38.69 -56.15
C ILE A 523 32.43 40.21 -56.13
N THR A 524 33.36 40.94 -56.74
CA THR A 524 33.13 42.35 -57.05
C THR A 524 32.24 42.44 -58.28
N ILE A 525 30.95 42.66 -58.06
CA ILE A 525 30.06 43.10 -59.14
C ILE A 525 30.44 44.55 -59.42
N SER A 526 31.14 44.80 -60.54
CA SER A 526 31.40 46.16 -61.00
C SER A 526 30.05 46.77 -61.44
N PRO A 527 29.72 48.01 -61.02
CA PRO A 527 28.44 48.65 -61.34
C PRO A 527 28.24 48.93 -62.82
#